data_AF-A0A8T6MAE6-F1
#
_entry.id   AF-A0A8T6MAE6-F1
#
_cell.length_a   1.000
_cell.length_b   1.000
_cell.length_c   1.000
_cell.angle_alpha   90.00
_cell.angle_beta   90.00
_cell.angle_gamma   90.00
#
_symmetry.space_group_name_H-M   'P 1'
#
loop_
_entity.id
_entity.type
_entity.pdbx_description
1 polymer ?
#
loop_
_entity_poly.entity_id
_entity_poly.type
_entity_poly.pdbx_seq_one_letter_code
_entity_poly.pdbx_strand_id
1 'polypeptide(L)'
;MISIHIDYASDDSCQIQLWAKGTHSDDAFLSACESALKNLDNRTISLTGKPISHKHWRTVKADAETKQHGVCDTVHIVSKPGHGAYAVTILNEWFPLHNC
;
A
#
# COMPACT_ATOMS: atom_id res chain seq x y z
N MET A 1 -0.14 -14.96 -9.10
CA MET A 1 -1.24 -14.04 -8.77
C MET A 1 -0.70 -13.04 -7.76
N ILE A 2 -0.71 -11.74 -8.07
CA ILE A 2 -0.18 -10.70 -7.18
C ILE A 2 -1.22 -10.45 -6.08
N SER A 3 -0.82 -10.58 -4.81
CA SER A 3 -1.69 -10.25 -3.67
C SER A 3 -1.53 -8.78 -3.34
N ILE A 4 -2.59 -8.00 -3.57
CA ILE A 4 -2.65 -6.58 -3.26
C ILE A 4 -3.08 -6.40 -1.80
N HIS A 5 -2.34 -5.58 -1.09
CA HIS A 5 -2.62 -5.14 0.26
C HIS A 5 -3.04 -3.67 0.25
N ILE A 6 -3.89 -3.30 1.20
CA ILE A 6 -4.44 -1.96 1.35
C ILE A 6 -4.04 -1.45 2.72
N ASP A 7 -3.21 -0.41 2.76
CA ASP A 7 -2.93 0.35 3.97
C ASP A 7 -3.86 1.57 4.03
N TYR A 8 -4.39 1.84 5.22
CA TYR A 8 -5.22 3.02 5.48
C TYR A 8 -4.33 4.16 5.93
N ALA A 9 -4.65 5.38 5.50
CA ALA A 9 -4.02 6.56 6.05
C ALA A 9 -4.31 6.62 7.56
N SER A 10 -3.28 6.83 8.37
CA SER A 10 -3.44 7.00 9.83
C SER A 10 -4.03 8.37 10.23
N ASP A 11 -4.46 9.17 9.26
CA ASP A 11 -5.04 10.51 9.43
C ASP A 11 -6.54 10.49 9.01
N ASP A 12 -7.30 11.52 9.39
CA ASP A 12 -8.75 11.65 9.11
C ASP A 12 -9.07 11.76 7.61
N SER A 13 -8.06 11.89 6.75
CA SER A 13 -8.18 11.96 5.28
C SER A 13 -8.96 10.83 4.57
N CYS A 14 -9.28 9.71 5.24
CA CYS A 14 -10.03 8.58 4.65
C CYS A 14 -9.43 8.07 3.33
N GLN A 15 -8.10 7.94 3.28
CA GLN A 15 -7.38 7.50 2.10
C GLN A 15 -6.79 6.09 2.25
N ILE A 16 -6.62 5.42 1.12
CA ILE A 16 -6.01 4.09 1.00
C ILE A 16 -4.81 4.12 0.07
N GLN A 17 -3.80 3.32 0.40
CA GLN A 17 -2.63 3.07 -0.43
C GLN A 17 -2.55 1.59 -0.78
N LEU A 18 -2.37 1.29 -2.08
CA LEU A 18 -2.24 -0.06 -2.57
C LEU A 18 -0.77 -0.45 -2.73
N TRP A 19 -0.43 -1.63 -2.25
CA TRP A 19 0.93 -2.16 -2.33
C TRP A 19 0.93 -3.70 -2.44
N ALA A 20 2.03 -4.26 -2.90
CA ALA A 20 2.25 -5.70 -2.97
C ALA A 20 3.64 -6.06 -2.47
N LYS A 21 3.75 -7.18 -1.74
CA LYS A 21 5.04 -7.73 -1.34
C LYS A 21 5.77 -8.30 -2.57
N GLY A 22 7.04 -7.93 -2.73
CA GLY A 22 7.90 -8.28 -3.86
C GLY A 22 8.04 -7.16 -4.89
N THR A 23 8.99 -7.35 -5.81
CA THR A 23 9.14 -6.50 -7.00
C THR A 23 8.35 -7.13 -8.15
N HIS A 24 7.33 -6.43 -8.62
CA HIS A 24 6.46 -6.87 -9.71
C HIS A 24 6.63 -5.96 -10.92
N SER A 25 6.28 -6.44 -12.11
CA SER A 25 6.19 -5.55 -13.28
C SER A 25 5.06 -4.54 -13.10
N ASP A 26 5.28 -3.33 -13.58
CA ASP A 26 4.37 -2.21 -13.44
C ASP A 26 2.97 -2.55 -13.96
N ASP A 27 2.86 -2.99 -15.21
CA ASP A 27 1.58 -3.36 -15.81
C ASP A 27 0.84 -4.44 -15.01
N ALA A 28 1.55 -5.48 -14.56
CA ALA A 28 0.93 -6.56 -13.80
C ALA A 28 0.44 -6.10 -12.42
N PHE A 29 1.21 -5.23 -11.77
CA PHE A 29 0.84 -4.63 -10.50
C PHE A 29 -0.37 -3.70 -10.64
N LEU A 30 -0.40 -2.85 -11.68
CA LEU A 30 -1.53 -1.95 -11.94
C LEU A 30 -2.81 -2.73 -12.22
N SER A 31 -2.77 -3.75 -13.08
CA SER A 31 -3.93 -4.62 -13.34
C SER A 31 -4.43 -5.36 -12.09
N ALA A 32 -3.51 -5.75 -11.21
CA ALA A 32 -3.86 -6.35 -9.93
C ALA A 32 -4.51 -5.34 -8.98
N CYS A 33 -4.02 -4.10 -8.93
CA CYS A 33 -4.61 -2.99 -8.17
C CYS A 33 -6.03 -2.64 -8.67
N GLU A 34 -6.24 -2.57 -10.00
CA GLU A 34 -7.57 -2.37 -10.59
C GLU A 34 -8.55 -3.47 -10.17
N SER A 35 -8.09 -4.72 -10.19
CA SER A 35 -8.89 -5.87 -9.74
C SER A 35 -9.20 -5.80 -8.23
N ALA A 36 -8.24 -5.36 -7.42
CA ALA A 36 -8.42 -5.21 -5.98
C ALA A 36 -9.43 -4.11 -5.64
N LEU A 37 -9.36 -2.95 -6.31
CA LEU A 37 -10.33 -1.86 -6.15
C LEU A 37 -11.73 -2.28 -6.62
N LYS A 38 -11.82 -2.98 -7.75
CA LYS A 38 -13.09 -3.54 -8.22
C LYS A 38 -13.72 -4.47 -7.18
N ASN A 39 -12.92 -5.31 -6.53
CA ASN A 39 -13.42 -6.21 -5.49
C ASN A 39 -13.75 -5.50 -4.17
N LEU A 40 -13.09 -4.37 -3.88
CA LEU A 40 -13.29 -3.58 -2.66
C LEU A 40 -14.63 -2.82 -2.70
N ASP A 41 -14.85 -2.02 -3.75
CA ASP A 41 -15.97 -1.08 -3.85
C ASP A 41 -16.60 -0.99 -5.25
N ASN A 42 -16.45 -2.03 -6.10
CA ASN A 42 -16.90 -2.04 -7.50
C ASN A 42 -16.33 -0.90 -8.37
N ARG A 43 -15.26 -0.25 -7.90
CA ARG A 43 -14.63 0.83 -8.62
C ARG A 43 -13.96 0.32 -9.89
N THR A 44 -14.37 0.89 -11.03
CA THR A 44 -13.78 0.59 -12.35
C THR A 44 -12.99 1.80 -12.80
N ILE A 45 -11.67 1.76 -12.59
CA ILE A 45 -10.73 2.81 -13.00
C ILE A 45 -9.58 2.19 -13.79
N SER A 46 -8.99 2.98 -14.68
CA SER A 46 -7.73 2.61 -15.32
C SER A 46 -6.57 3.26 -14.55
N LEU A 47 -5.64 2.42 -14.12
CA LEU A 47 -4.40 2.83 -13.45
C LEU A 47 -3.20 2.83 -14.40
N THR A 48 -3.43 2.66 -15.71
CA THR A 48 -2.36 2.61 -16.71
C THR A 48 -1.51 3.89 -16.67
N GLY A 49 -0.19 3.72 -16.58
CA GLY A 49 0.77 4.84 -16.54
C GLY A 49 0.84 5.57 -15.19
N LYS A 50 0.15 5.09 -14.15
CA LYS A 50 0.27 5.67 -12.80
C LYS A 50 1.65 5.40 -12.21
N PRO A 51 2.19 6.34 -11.41
CA PRO A 51 3.53 6.23 -10.86
C PRO A 51 3.63 5.09 -9.84
N ILE A 52 4.63 4.23 -10.01
CA ILE A 52 4.94 3.11 -9.12
C ILE A 52 6.30 3.31 -8.46
N SER A 53 6.48 2.79 -7.25
CA SER A 53 7.78 2.71 -6.60
C SER A 53 8.07 1.31 -6.12
N HIS A 54 9.31 0.88 -6.37
CA HIS A 54 9.87 -0.33 -5.77
C HIS A 54 10.77 0.08 -4.61
N LYS A 55 10.41 -0.34 -3.40
CA LYS A 55 11.13 -0.01 -2.17
C LYS A 55 11.39 -1.28 -1.36
N HIS A 56 12.16 -1.15 -0.29
CA HIS A 56 12.22 -2.19 0.73
C HIS A 56 11.55 -1.65 1.99
N TRP A 57 10.68 -2.47 2.58
CA TRP A 57 10.04 -2.17 3.84
C TRP A 57 10.55 -3.07 4.94
N ARG A 58 10.54 -2.55 6.17
CA ARG A 58 10.64 -3.33 7.39
C ARG A 58 9.41 -3.04 8.23
N THR A 59 8.81 -4.08 8.78
CA THR A 59 7.73 -3.93 9.77
C THR A 59 8.37 -3.74 11.15
N VAL A 60 8.06 -2.64 11.81
CA VAL A 60 8.54 -2.31 13.15
C VAL A 60 7.37 -2.06 14.08
N LYS A 61 7.58 -2.16 15.41
CA LYS A 61 6.56 -1.78 16.37
C LYS A 61 6.29 -0.28 16.25
N ALA A 62 5.02 0.10 16.31
CA ALA A 62 4.62 1.49 16.43
C ALA A 62 5.29 2.12 17.67
N ASP A 63 5.74 3.36 17.54
CA ASP A 63 6.32 4.12 18.65
C ASP A 63 5.25 4.53 19.67
N ALA A 64 5.69 5.14 20.77
CA ALA A 64 4.78 5.51 21.86
C ALA A 64 3.71 6.52 21.41
N GLU A 65 4.04 7.42 20.48
CA GLU A 65 3.11 8.42 19.94
C GLU A 65 2.05 7.76 19.05
N THR A 66 2.47 6.96 18.08
CA THR A 66 1.58 6.22 17.18
C THR A 66 0.65 5.28 17.96
N LYS A 67 1.16 4.65 19.02
CA LYS A 67 0.36 3.81 19.92
C LYS A 67 -0.65 4.58 20.75
N GLN A 68 -0.36 5.83 21.14
CA GLN A 68 -1.32 6.66 21.87
C GLN A 68 -2.55 6.98 21.03
N HIS A 69 -2.41 7.02 19.70
CA HIS A 69 -3.54 7.14 18.78
C HIS A 69 -4.33 5.83 18.60
N GLY A 70 -3.84 4.70 19.12
CA GLY A 70 -4.55 3.41 19.12
C GLY A 70 -4.79 2.80 17.73
N VAL A 71 -4.12 3.32 16.69
CA VAL A 71 -4.44 3.00 15.29
C VAL A 71 -3.78 1.69 14.85
N CYS A 72 -2.54 1.41 15.26
CA CYS A 72 -1.82 0.22 14.84
C CYS A 72 -0.69 -0.21 15.80
N ASP A 73 -0.46 -1.52 15.93
CA ASP A 73 0.64 -2.08 16.73
C ASP A 73 1.99 -2.07 15.99
N THR A 74 1.94 -2.06 14.66
CA THR A 74 3.11 -2.11 13.78
C THR A 74 2.98 -1.16 12.60
N VAL A 75 4.10 -0.60 12.16
CA VAL A 75 4.19 0.31 11.00
C VAL A 75 5.20 -0.19 9.99
N HIS A 76 4.98 0.14 8.72
CA HIS A 76 5.94 -0.09 7.64
C HIS A 76 6.88 1.11 7.50
N ILE A 77 8.19 0.87 7.62
CA ILE A 77 9.21 1.90 7.38
C ILE A 77 10.02 1.57 6.13
N VAL A 78 10.35 2.59 5.35
CA VAL A 78 11.28 2.46 4.23
C VAL A 78 12.67 2.14 4.78
N SER A 79 13.26 1.06 4.30
CA SER A 79 14.55 0.56 4.74
C SER A 79 15.46 0.23 3.57
N LYS A 80 16.76 0.08 3.85
CA LYS A 80 17.70 -0.53 2.91
C LYS A 80 17.50 -2.06 2.90
N PRO A 81 17.86 -2.75 1.81
CA PRO A 81 17.89 -4.22 1.80
C PRO A 81 18.73 -4.77 2.95
N GLY A 82 18.25 -5.81 3.63
CA GLY A 82 18.93 -6.38 4.80
C GLY A 82 18.02 -7.23 5.67
N HIS A 83 18.51 -7.67 6.83
CA HIS A 83 17.77 -8.56 7.72
C HIS A 83 16.40 -7.97 8.11
N GLY A 84 15.32 -8.73 7.89
CA GLY A 84 13.95 -8.31 8.17
C GLY A 84 13.35 -7.29 7.20
N ALA A 85 14.09 -6.84 6.18
CA ALA A 85 13.53 -6.01 5.11
C ALA A 85 13.00 -6.89 3.97
N TYR A 86 11.92 -6.47 3.33
CA TYR A 86 11.34 -7.15 2.17
C TYR A 86 11.04 -6.15 1.05
N ALA A 87 11.25 -6.56 -0.20
CA ALA A 87 10.89 -5.77 -1.36
C ALA A 87 9.38 -5.55 -1.41
N VAL A 88 8.96 -4.39 -1.88
CA VAL A 88 7.57 -4.00 -2.07
C VAL A 88 7.43 -3.18 -3.34
N THR A 89 6.29 -3.34 -4.01
CA THR A 89 5.83 -2.51 -5.12
C THR A 89 4.63 -1.71 -4.64
N ILE A 90 4.69 -0.39 -4.76
CA ILE A 90 3.74 0.54 -4.17
C ILE A 90 3.19 1.45 -5.28
N LEU A 91 1.88 1.67 -5.27
CA LEU A 91 1.26 2.70 -6.08
C LEU A 91 1.49 4.05 -5.39
N ASN A 92 2.16 5.00 -6.05
CA ASN A 92 2.51 6.30 -5.45
C ASN A 92 1.34 7.29 -5.39
N GLU A 93 0.12 6.78 -5.41
CA GLU A 93 -1.11 7.56 -5.34
C GLU A 93 -1.98 7.02 -4.22
N TRP A 94 -2.51 7.95 -3.43
CA TRP A 94 -3.52 7.67 -2.42
C TRP A 94 -4.89 7.84 -3.04
N PHE A 95 -5.77 6.87 -2.77
CA PHE A 95 -7.13 6.89 -3.26
C PHE A 95 -8.11 7.16 -2.12
N PRO A 96 -9.26 7.80 -2.37
CA PRO A 96 -10.31 7.85 -1.37
C PRO A 96 -10.79 6.43 -1.06
N LEU A 97 -11.07 6.17 0.21
CA LEU A 97 -11.55 4.89 0.71
C LEU A 97 -12.82 4.42 -0.02
N HIS A 98 -13.71 5.36 -0.34
CA HIS A 98 -14.94 5.11 -1.08
C HIS A 98 -15.03 6.01 -2.30
N ASN A 99 -15.71 5.51 -3.33
CA ASN A 99 -16.06 6.31 -4.50
C ASN A 99 -17.19 7.26 -4.09
N CYS A 100 -16.85 8.50 -3.75
CA CYS A 100 -17.83 9.57 -3.51
C CYS A 100 -18.53 9.98 -4.80
#